data_AF-A0A418ZUL7-F1
#
_entry.id   AF-A0A418ZUL7-F1
#
_cell.length_a   1.000
_cell.length_b   1.000
_cell.length_c   1.000
_cell.angle_alpha   90.00
_cell.angle_beta   90.00
_cell.angle_gamma   90.00
#
_symmetry.space_group_name_H-M   'P 1'
#
loop_
_entity.id
_entity.type
_entity.pdbx_description
1 polymer ?
#
loop_
_entity_poly.entity_id
_entity_poly.type
_entity_poly.pdbx_seq_one_letter_code
_entity_poly.pdbx_strand_id
1 'polypeptide(L)'
;IWGPGWAGAVPERHIKGERLEYDRLAEVYASSRVVLNSHMSVMRRLGFMSNRSFDSIASGAYVVSDRIPGFSAPELPELVQIDDRNGLVETLSRLIDQPPLDHAARLALHGRLVAGFDFGSRAERLVRAARDLLAEGRRAAPAFRPNPTGKAKGGTAISVRLSVPAASAETQERGLIAAAEEILSLAAALEQPGGVDLLPADPAAAEGVIHPLMADLREMQALAAAPLTPEAVGRIDALVARARRLHEERTDRTSPFTPRIARRNRDSMLIRVIGNQPLWAHNPEGYSRETRKPHVMLRPRRDAVPSEPPVGVFLHLFHDDLAGTFAERLAVMDTAARIYVSTDTEAKADRIRASLPDAEVRVLPNRGRDIWPKLYGFGDAHDRHEVVLHLHGKKSTHAARLNDWLAHILDCLLGSREDVNRILSMFRTIPGLGLVTPVAFRSVMAAAHWGANRDIARELAFRMGLRGALPANDRLQFPVGSMFWGRVSAMRPLLDLKLRPEHFPPEAGQVDGTLAHAIERMLGVVCTETGHSILPVTGSRHGLHARYRKQYGSNRALREALETGEFDA
;
A
#
# COMPACT_ATOMS: atom_id res chain seq x y z
N ILE A 1 18.26 -5.90 -35.38
CA ILE A 1 18.15 -5.02 -34.19
C ILE A 1 16.71 -5.05 -33.72
N TRP A 2 16.49 -5.32 -32.43
CA TRP A 2 15.18 -5.28 -31.78
C TRP A 2 15.15 -4.16 -30.74
N GLY A 3 14.03 -3.45 -30.62
CA GLY A 3 13.81 -2.42 -29.61
C GLY A 3 13.22 -1.11 -30.18
N PRO A 4 12.58 -0.29 -29.35
CA PRO A 4 12.08 1.02 -29.75
C PRO A 4 13.23 2.03 -29.94
N GLY A 5 13.00 3.09 -30.72
CA GLY A 5 13.93 4.23 -30.84
C GLY A 5 15.07 4.08 -31.85
N TRP A 6 15.09 3.00 -32.64
CA TRP A 6 16.08 2.79 -33.71
C TRP A 6 15.71 3.42 -35.05
N ALA A 7 14.44 3.75 -35.26
CA ALA A 7 13.98 4.41 -36.49
C ALA A 7 14.72 5.73 -36.69
N GLY A 8 15.32 5.92 -37.88
CA GLY A 8 16.14 7.10 -38.20
C GLY A 8 17.56 7.09 -37.60
N ALA A 9 17.87 6.20 -36.64
CA ALA A 9 19.21 6.05 -36.08
C ALA A 9 20.06 4.99 -36.82
N VAL A 10 19.42 4.00 -37.45
CA VAL A 10 20.06 2.96 -38.26
C VAL A 10 19.25 2.68 -39.53
N PRO A 11 19.85 2.13 -40.61
CA PRO A 11 19.09 1.77 -41.81
C PRO A 11 17.99 0.75 -41.51
N GLU A 12 16.79 0.98 -42.03
CA GLU A 12 15.57 0.21 -41.69
C GLU A 12 15.72 -1.30 -41.90
N ARG A 13 16.46 -1.72 -42.92
CA ARG A 13 16.76 -3.15 -43.19
C ARG A 13 17.39 -3.90 -42.01
N HIS A 14 18.02 -3.19 -41.07
CA HIS A 14 18.64 -3.78 -39.87
C HIS A 14 17.69 -3.86 -38.69
N ILE A 15 16.51 -3.23 -38.75
CA ILE A 15 15.48 -3.25 -37.70
C ILE A 15 14.56 -4.46 -37.94
N LYS A 16 14.34 -5.27 -36.91
CA LYS A 16 13.49 -6.47 -36.95
C LYS A 16 12.15 -6.27 -36.24
N GLY A 17 12.07 -5.30 -35.32
CA GLY A 17 10.84 -4.91 -34.63
C GLY A 17 11.11 -4.20 -33.30
N GLU A 18 10.08 -3.64 -32.68
CA GLU A 18 10.21 -2.90 -31.41
C GLU A 18 10.19 -3.80 -30.17
N ARG A 19 9.59 -4.99 -30.29
CA ARG A 19 9.45 -5.95 -29.19
C ARG A 19 9.71 -7.36 -29.67
N LEU A 20 10.38 -8.15 -28.83
CA LEU A 20 10.61 -9.57 -29.01
C LEU A 20 9.96 -10.29 -27.83
N GLU A 21 9.18 -11.32 -28.10
CA GLU A 21 8.59 -12.17 -27.06
C GLU A 21 9.67 -12.86 -26.23
N TYR A 22 9.48 -12.92 -24.91
CA TYR A 22 10.49 -13.42 -23.97
C TYR A 22 10.97 -14.83 -24.30
N ASP A 23 10.05 -15.73 -24.70
CA ASP A 23 10.37 -17.12 -25.03
C ASP A 23 11.29 -17.26 -26.25
N ARG A 24 11.35 -16.24 -27.10
CA ARG A 24 12.21 -16.22 -28.30
C ARG A 24 13.58 -15.60 -28.06
N LEU A 25 13.80 -14.99 -26.88
CA LEU A 25 15.03 -14.27 -26.59
C LEU A 25 16.25 -15.20 -26.58
N ALA A 26 16.10 -16.40 -25.99
CA ALA A 26 17.17 -17.41 -25.94
C ALA A 26 17.57 -17.88 -27.34
N GLU A 27 16.61 -18.09 -28.26
CA GLU A 27 16.90 -18.46 -29.64
C GLU A 27 17.71 -17.37 -30.36
N VAL A 28 17.33 -16.10 -30.16
CA VAL A 28 18.04 -14.97 -30.77
C VAL A 28 19.46 -14.87 -30.24
N TYR A 29 19.67 -15.01 -28.93
CA TYR A 29 21.02 -15.06 -28.37
C TYR A 29 21.82 -16.27 -28.87
N ALA A 30 21.21 -17.45 -28.94
CA ALA A 30 21.89 -18.65 -29.43
C ALA A 30 22.27 -18.56 -30.92
N SER A 31 21.46 -17.85 -31.73
CA SER A 31 21.78 -17.57 -33.13
C SER A 31 22.83 -16.46 -33.32
N SER A 32 23.15 -15.72 -32.25
CA SER A 32 24.08 -14.59 -32.29
C SER A 32 25.48 -15.04 -31.91
N ARG A 33 26.47 -14.67 -32.73
CA ARG A 33 27.88 -14.90 -32.41
C ARG A 33 28.43 -13.87 -31.42
N VAL A 34 28.06 -12.61 -31.66
CA VAL A 34 28.42 -11.46 -30.82
C VAL A 34 27.15 -10.67 -30.53
N VAL A 35 26.96 -10.32 -29.25
CA VAL A 35 25.88 -9.47 -28.78
C VAL A 35 26.47 -8.15 -28.30
N LEU A 36 25.96 -7.04 -28.84
CA LEU A 36 26.25 -5.71 -28.31
C LEU A 36 25.30 -5.44 -27.15
N ASN A 37 25.84 -5.06 -26.01
CA ASN A 37 25.05 -4.69 -24.85
C ASN A 37 25.46 -3.31 -24.35
N SER A 38 24.48 -2.42 -24.18
CA SER A 38 24.70 -1.08 -23.62
C SER A 38 23.83 -0.87 -22.39
N HIS A 39 24.28 0.03 -21.51
CA HIS A 39 23.64 0.25 -20.22
C HIS A 39 22.91 1.59 -20.18
N MET A 40 21.82 1.64 -19.43
CA MET A 40 21.24 2.92 -19.04
C MET A 40 22.26 3.69 -18.19
N SER A 41 22.28 5.02 -18.31
CA SER A 41 23.23 5.88 -17.59
C SER A 41 23.26 5.65 -16.07
N VAL A 42 22.11 5.31 -15.48
CA VAL A 42 22.00 4.95 -14.05
C VAL A 42 22.69 3.62 -13.73
N MET A 43 22.53 2.59 -14.56
CA MET A 43 23.17 1.29 -14.35
C MET A 43 24.69 1.43 -14.43
N ARG A 44 25.17 2.14 -15.46
CA ARG A 44 26.60 2.42 -15.64
C ARG A 44 27.21 3.18 -14.47
N ARG A 45 26.53 4.23 -13.99
CA ARG A 45 26.99 5.02 -12.83
C ARG A 45 27.07 4.19 -11.55
N LEU A 46 26.16 3.23 -11.38
CA LEU A 46 26.08 2.38 -10.20
C LEU A 46 26.92 1.10 -10.31
N GLY A 47 27.66 0.91 -11.40
CA GLY A 47 28.49 -0.28 -11.59
C GLY A 47 27.70 -1.56 -11.91
N PHE A 48 26.45 -1.45 -12.38
CA PHE A 48 25.59 -2.60 -12.64
C PHE A 48 25.73 -3.12 -14.06
N MET A 49 26.31 -4.32 -14.20
CA MET A 49 26.26 -5.10 -15.42
C MET A 49 24.84 -5.67 -15.64
N SER A 50 24.32 -5.50 -16.85
CA SER A 50 23.01 -5.97 -17.28
C SER A 50 22.93 -7.49 -17.21
N ASN A 51 21.78 -8.01 -16.76
CA ASN A 51 21.51 -9.45 -16.75
C ASN A 51 21.62 -10.07 -18.16
N ARG A 52 21.28 -9.29 -19.20
CA ARG A 52 21.36 -9.70 -20.61
C ARG A 52 22.76 -10.14 -21.03
N SER A 53 23.81 -9.60 -20.43
CA SER A 53 25.18 -10.05 -20.69
C SER A 53 25.35 -11.51 -20.30
N PHE A 54 24.85 -11.90 -19.12
CA PHE A 54 24.93 -13.27 -18.63
C PHE A 54 24.02 -14.21 -19.44
N ASP A 55 22.80 -13.77 -19.78
CA ASP A 55 21.88 -14.56 -20.63
C ASP A 55 22.47 -14.84 -22.02
N SER A 56 23.15 -13.85 -22.60
CA SER A 56 23.79 -13.97 -23.91
C SER A 56 24.97 -14.95 -23.87
N ILE A 57 25.83 -14.85 -22.85
CA ILE A 57 26.97 -15.75 -22.67
C ILE A 57 26.49 -17.18 -22.37
N ALA A 58 25.46 -17.33 -21.53
CA ALA A 58 24.85 -18.62 -21.24
C ALA A 58 24.20 -19.27 -22.48
N SER A 59 23.86 -18.47 -23.49
CA SER A 59 23.38 -18.94 -24.80
C SER A 59 24.51 -19.23 -25.79
N GLY A 60 25.77 -18.98 -25.42
CA GLY A 60 26.96 -19.26 -26.21
C GLY A 60 27.47 -18.10 -27.08
N ALA A 61 27.06 -16.85 -26.79
CA ALA A 61 27.52 -15.66 -27.51
C ALA A 61 28.64 -14.93 -26.76
N TYR A 62 29.53 -14.26 -27.51
CA TYR A 62 30.40 -13.22 -26.94
C TYR A 62 29.59 -11.95 -26.70
N VAL A 63 29.93 -11.20 -25.66
CA VAL A 63 29.29 -9.92 -25.35
C VAL A 63 30.31 -8.80 -25.42
N VAL A 64 30.01 -7.79 -26.24
CA VAL A 64 30.76 -6.53 -26.25
C VAL A 64 29.91 -5.47 -25.57
N SER A 65 30.41 -4.94 -24.45
CA SER A 65 29.71 -4.01 -23.58
C SER A 65 30.39 -2.65 -23.54
N ASP A 66 29.62 -1.58 -23.31
CA ASP A 66 30.22 -0.33 -22.83
C ASP A 66 30.89 -0.54 -21.46
N ARG A 67 31.92 0.27 -21.17
CA ARG A 67 32.64 0.23 -19.90
C ARG A 67 31.74 0.61 -18.73
N ILE A 68 31.68 -0.28 -17.74
CA ILE A 68 30.97 -0.11 -16.48
C ILE A 68 32.00 0.07 -15.35
N PRO A 69 32.22 1.32 -14.86
CA PRO A 69 33.14 1.57 -13.76
C PRO A 69 32.80 0.72 -12.52
N GLY A 70 33.82 0.11 -11.91
CA GLY A 70 33.66 -0.74 -10.73
C GLY A 70 33.22 -2.19 -11.01
N PHE A 71 32.85 -2.53 -12.25
CA PHE A 71 32.55 -3.92 -12.63
C PHE A 71 33.77 -4.61 -13.25
N SER A 72 34.14 -5.76 -12.67
CA SER A 72 35.19 -6.65 -13.17
C SER A 72 34.75 -8.10 -13.00
N ALA A 73 34.89 -8.90 -14.05
CA ALA A 73 34.61 -10.32 -14.06
C ALA A 73 35.68 -11.05 -14.88
N PRO A 74 36.95 -11.11 -14.41
CA PRO A 74 38.04 -11.78 -15.12
C PRO A 74 37.74 -13.25 -15.42
N GLU A 75 36.86 -13.88 -14.66
CA GLU A 75 36.36 -15.23 -14.88
C GLU A 75 35.40 -15.37 -16.08
N LEU A 76 34.98 -14.25 -16.70
CA LEU A 76 34.15 -14.20 -17.91
C LEU A 76 34.88 -13.51 -19.07
N PRO A 77 35.87 -14.17 -19.70
CA PRO A 77 36.60 -13.58 -20.83
C PRO A 77 35.71 -13.33 -22.06
N GLU A 78 34.52 -13.94 -22.12
CA GLU A 78 33.54 -13.71 -23.19
C GLU A 78 32.85 -12.35 -23.10
N LEU A 79 32.97 -11.65 -21.95
CA LEU A 79 32.46 -10.30 -21.73
C LEU A 79 33.58 -9.26 -21.91
N VAL A 80 33.62 -8.63 -23.07
CA VAL A 80 34.62 -7.61 -23.39
C VAL A 80 34.01 -6.22 -23.20
N GLN A 81 34.60 -5.44 -22.29
CA GLN A 81 34.21 -4.04 -22.10
C GLN A 81 35.10 -3.13 -22.93
N ILE A 82 34.48 -2.17 -23.62
CA ILE A 82 35.15 -1.21 -24.49
C ILE A 82 34.87 0.23 -24.04
N ASP A 83 35.84 1.11 -24.28
CA ASP A 83 35.77 2.52 -23.88
C ASP A 83 35.48 3.46 -25.06
N ASP A 84 35.81 3.05 -26.29
CA ASP A 84 35.68 3.89 -27.48
C ASP A 84 35.33 3.11 -28.76
N ARG A 85 35.17 3.86 -29.85
CA ARG A 85 34.82 3.32 -31.17
C ARG A 85 35.92 2.47 -31.78
N ASN A 86 37.19 2.80 -31.57
CA ASN A 86 38.31 2.05 -32.15
C ASN A 86 38.40 0.68 -31.50
N GLY A 87 38.30 0.63 -30.17
CA GLY A 87 38.24 -0.62 -29.41
C GLY A 87 37.02 -1.47 -29.77
N LEU A 88 35.87 -0.85 -30.09
CA LEU A 88 34.70 -1.56 -30.62
C LEU A 88 35.02 -2.25 -31.95
N VAL A 89 35.57 -1.51 -32.91
CA VAL A 89 35.89 -2.04 -34.25
C VAL A 89 36.91 -3.16 -34.15
N GLU A 90 38.01 -2.95 -33.43
CA GLU A 90 39.06 -3.95 -33.23
C GLU A 90 38.51 -5.23 -32.57
N THR A 91 37.73 -5.09 -31.51
CA THR A 91 37.13 -6.22 -30.79
C THR A 91 36.16 -6.98 -31.69
N LEU A 92 35.30 -6.28 -32.44
CA LEU A 92 34.34 -6.91 -33.33
C LEU A 92 35.03 -7.63 -34.49
N SER A 93 36.01 -7.02 -35.14
CA SER A 93 36.80 -7.67 -36.19
C SER A 93 37.43 -8.95 -35.67
N ARG A 94 38.14 -8.89 -34.54
CA ARG A 94 38.75 -10.07 -33.91
C ARG A 94 37.71 -11.14 -33.59
N LEU A 95 36.57 -10.77 -32.99
CA LEU A 95 35.53 -11.71 -32.59
C LEU A 95 34.72 -12.27 -33.76
N ILE A 96 34.73 -11.63 -34.95
CA ILE A 96 34.07 -12.09 -36.18
C ILE A 96 35.02 -12.93 -37.04
N ASP A 97 36.33 -12.69 -36.98
CA ASP A 97 37.32 -13.42 -37.78
C ASP A 97 37.68 -14.79 -37.19
N GLN A 98 37.44 -15.00 -35.90
CA GLN A 98 37.63 -16.31 -35.24
C GLN A 98 36.66 -17.40 -35.80
N PRO A 99 36.89 -18.69 -35.55
CA PRO A 99 35.84 -19.70 -35.77
C PRO A 99 34.71 -19.52 -34.72
N PRO A 100 33.45 -19.82 -35.07
CA PRO A 100 32.37 -19.86 -34.08
C PRO A 100 32.65 -20.96 -33.03
N LEU A 101 32.18 -20.75 -31.80
CA LEU A 101 32.27 -21.75 -30.76
C LEU A 101 31.50 -23.02 -31.17
N ASP A 102 32.13 -24.17 -30.99
CA ASP A 102 31.46 -25.45 -31.19
C ASP A 102 30.43 -25.72 -30.09
N HIS A 103 29.64 -26.78 -30.28
CA HIS A 103 28.56 -27.12 -29.35
C HIS A 103 29.08 -27.41 -27.93
N ALA A 104 30.22 -28.08 -27.80
CA ALA A 104 30.80 -28.44 -26.50
C ALA A 104 31.28 -27.19 -25.74
N ALA A 105 31.96 -26.28 -26.42
CA ALA A 105 32.40 -25.00 -25.85
C ALA A 105 31.20 -24.16 -25.40
N ARG A 106 30.13 -24.11 -26.20
CA ARG A 106 28.90 -23.38 -25.85
C ARG A 106 28.21 -23.98 -24.60
N LEU A 107 28.13 -25.31 -24.51
CA LEU A 107 27.60 -25.97 -23.30
C LEU A 107 28.50 -25.72 -22.08
N ALA A 108 29.82 -25.67 -22.25
CA ALA A 108 30.74 -25.32 -21.18
C ALA A 108 30.50 -23.88 -20.69
N LEU A 109 30.28 -22.91 -21.58
CA LEU A 109 29.90 -21.54 -21.20
C LEU A 109 28.62 -21.55 -20.37
N HIS A 110 27.57 -22.21 -20.86
CA HIS A 110 26.31 -22.34 -20.15
C HIS A 110 26.49 -22.90 -18.73
N GLY A 111 27.20 -24.03 -18.60
CA GLY A 111 27.46 -24.67 -17.31
C GLY A 111 28.18 -23.76 -16.32
N ARG A 112 29.19 -23.00 -16.78
CA ARG A 112 29.92 -22.04 -15.92
C ARG A 112 29.03 -20.90 -15.44
N LEU A 113 28.18 -20.36 -16.31
CA LEU A 113 27.29 -19.26 -15.96
C LEU A 113 26.22 -19.71 -14.96
N VAL A 114 25.61 -20.88 -15.17
CA VAL A 114 24.66 -21.44 -14.21
C VAL A 114 25.32 -21.70 -12.86
N ALA A 115 26.51 -22.30 -12.84
CA ALA A 115 27.19 -22.65 -11.58
C ALA A 115 27.72 -21.45 -10.77
N GLY A 116 28.03 -20.31 -11.41
CA GLY A 116 28.70 -19.19 -10.74
C GLY A 116 27.96 -17.85 -10.77
N PHE A 117 26.97 -17.70 -11.64
CA PHE A 117 26.34 -16.41 -11.97
C PHE A 117 24.82 -16.44 -11.92
N ASP A 118 24.21 -17.57 -11.54
CA ASP A 118 22.77 -17.59 -11.27
C ASP A 118 22.41 -16.77 -10.01
N PHE A 119 21.11 -16.49 -9.87
CA PHE A 119 20.63 -15.69 -8.74
C PHE A 119 20.89 -16.35 -7.37
N GLY A 120 20.87 -17.68 -7.29
CA GLY A 120 21.12 -18.43 -6.05
C GLY A 120 22.56 -18.26 -5.57
N SER A 121 23.52 -18.54 -6.45
CA SER A 121 24.96 -18.40 -6.21
C SER A 121 25.35 -16.97 -5.87
N ARG A 122 24.71 -15.97 -6.52
CA ARG A 122 24.93 -14.55 -6.18
C ARG A 122 24.34 -14.19 -4.82
N ALA A 123 23.16 -14.69 -4.47
CA ALA A 123 22.61 -14.51 -3.13
C ALA A 123 23.50 -15.16 -2.05
N GLU A 124 24.01 -16.37 -2.29
CA GLU A 124 24.92 -17.05 -1.37
C GLU A 124 26.23 -16.27 -1.15
N ARG A 125 26.79 -15.68 -2.21
CA ARG A 125 27.98 -14.81 -2.11
C ARG A 125 27.73 -13.61 -1.21
N LEU A 126 26.57 -12.97 -1.33
CA LEU A 126 26.17 -11.84 -0.48
C LEU A 126 25.98 -12.29 0.98
N VAL A 127 25.32 -13.42 1.20
CA VAL A 127 25.12 -14.01 2.54
C VAL A 127 26.45 -14.38 3.19
N ARG A 128 27.38 -14.96 2.43
CA ARG A 128 28.72 -15.31 2.91
C ARG A 128 29.49 -14.05 3.31
N ALA A 129 29.56 -13.04 2.44
CA ALA A 129 30.22 -11.77 2.75
C ALA A 129 29.61 -11.12 4.01
N ALA A 130 28.29 -11.14 4.17
CA ALA A 130 27.64 -10.66 5.38
C ALA A 130 28.04 -11.47 6.62
N ARG A 131 28.09 -12.81 6.53
CA ARG A 131 28.54 -13.68 7.63
C ARG A 131 30.00 -13.44 8.01
N ASP A 132 30.87 -13.24 7.02
CA ASP A 132 32.30 -12.98 7.25
C ASP A 132 32.48 -11.66 8.01
N LEU A 133 31.81 -10.59 7.57
CA LEU A 133 31.75 -9.32 8.31
C LEU A 133 31.21 -9.51 9.73
N LEU A 134 30.19 -10.36 9.89
CA LEU A 134 29.65 -10.65 11.21
C LEU A 134 30.63 -11.44 12.09
N ALA A 135 31.40 -12.37 11.54
CA ALA A 135 32.42 -13.12 12.25
C ALA A 135 33.58 -12.21 12.69
N GLU A 136 33.92 -11.19 11.90
CA GLU A 136 34.89 -10.13 12.23
C GLU A 136 34.41 -9.15 13.31
N GLY A 137 33.21 -9.36 13.87
CA GLY A 137 32.62 -8.43 14.84
C GLY A 137 32.11 -7.12 14.21
N ARG A 138 32.16 -6.98 12.89
CA ARG A 138 31.61 -5.80 12.19
C ARG A 138 30.09 -5.89 12.24
N ARG A 139 29.47 -4.94 12.94
CA ARG A 139 28.02 -4.77 13.03
C ARG A 139 27.65 -3.39 12.53
N ALA A 140 26.44 -3.25 12.00
CA ALA A 140 25.87 -1.93 11.80
C ALA A 140 25.81 -1.23 13.17
N ALA A 141 26.19 0.03 13.21
CA ALA A 141 26.03 0.85 14.40
C ALA A 141 24.54 0.91 14.79
N PRO A 142 24.18 0.80 16.08
CA PRO A 142 22.83 1.13 16.50
C PRO A 142 22.54 2.59 16.16
N ALA A 143 21.29 2.88 15.86
CA ALA A 143 20.82 4.22 15.55
C ALA A 143 20.81 5.13 16.80
N PHE A 144 20.73 4.53 17.98
CA PHE A 144 20.82 5.17 19.29
C PHE A 144 21.90 4.53 20.18
N ARG A 145 22.70 5.35 20.85
CA ARG A 145 23.76 4.90 21.77
C ARG A 145 23.63 5.57 23.13
N PRO A 146 22.95 4.95 24.11
CA PRO A 146 22.76 5.57 25.41
C PRO A 146 24.11 5.84 26.08
N ASN A 147 24.22 6.94 26.81
CA ASN A 147 25.40 7.19 27.61
C ASN A 147 25.50 6.13 28.74
N PRO A 148 26.56 5.32 28.80
CA PRO A 148 26.67 4.20 29.74
C PRO A 148 26.73 4.61 31.22
N THR A 149 26.94 5.89 31.53
CA THR A 149 27.15 6.34 32.92
C THR A 149 25.90 6.86 33.63
N GLY A 150 24.79 7.12 32.92
CA GLY A 150 23.52 7.60 33.48
C GLY A 150 23.65 8.87 34.34
N LYS A 151 23.19 10.05 33.88
CA LYS A 151 23.38 11.35 34.58
C LYS A 151 24.76 11.45 35.26
N ALA A 152 25.83 11.46 34.47
CA ALA A 152 27.14 11.73 35.02
C ALA A 152 27.12 13.12 35.70
N LYS A 153 27.61 13.21 36.94
CA LYS A 153 27.81 14.49 37.63
C LYS A 153 28.79 15.34 36.79
N GLY A 154 28.28 16.31 36.04
CA GLY A 154 29.10 17.31 35.34
C GLY A 154 28.68 17.68 33.90
N GLY A 155 27.67 17.05 33.31
CA GLY A 155 27.15 17.43 31.98
C GLY A 155 25.92 18.34 32.04
N THR A 156 25.84 19.37 31.20
CA THR A 156 24.63 20.19 31.03
C THR A 156 23.57 19.40 30.29
N ALA A 157 22.35 19.32 30.84
CA ALA A 157 21.22 18.70 30.16
C ALA A 157 20.85 19.48 28.89
N ILE A 158 20.47 18.78 27.83
CA ILE A 158 19.91 19.42 26.64
C ILE A 158 18.40 19.58 26.84
N SER A 159 17.92 20.82 26.85
CA SER A 159 16.49 21.10 26.90
C SER A 159 15.84 20.85 25.54
N VAL A 160 14.83 19.98 25.51
CA VAL A 160 14.03 19.69 24.32
C VAL A 160 12.58 20.08 24.62
N ARG A 161 12.03 21.01 23.84
CA ARG A 161 10.61 21.37 23.89
C ARG A 161 9.81 20.35 23.11
N LEU A 162 8.90 19.68 23.80
CA LEU A 162 8.04 18.67 23.20
C LEU A 162 7.02 19.32 22.26
N SER A 163 6.63 18.61 21.21
CA SER A 163 5.41 18.94 20.47
C SER A 163 4.21 18.17 21.01
N VAL A 164 3.00 18.68 20.77
CA VAL A 164 1.78 17.86 20.92
C VAL A 164 1.69 16.96 19.70
N PRO A 165 1.75 15.61 19.81
CA PRO A 165 1.81 14.78 18.59
C PRO A 165 0.56 14.86 17.72
N ALA A 166 -0.59 15.31 18.25
CA ALA A 166 -1.79 15.59 17.46
C ALA A 166 -1.71 16.94 16.68
N ALA A 167 -0.84 17.85 17.10
CA ALA A 167 -0.57 19.13 16.47
C ALA A 167 0.46 18.96 15.34
N SER A 168 -0.03 18.44 14.23
CA SER A 168 0.76 18.14 13.04
C SER A 168 0.79 19.31 12.06
N ALA A 169 1.20 19.05 10.82
CA ALA A 169 1.24 19.99 9.71
C ALA A 169 0.06 19.80 8.73
N GLU A 170 -0.01 20.67 7.73
CA GLU A 170 -1.01 20.64 6.64
C GLU A 170 -0.86 19.43 5.69
N THR A 171 0.33 18.82 5.66
CA THR A 171 0.66 17.70 4.77
C THR A 171 1.35 16.59 5.54
N GLN A 172 1.17 15.34 5.05
CA GLN A 172 1.71 14.16 5.71
C GLN A 172 3.24 14.16 5.73
N GLU A 173 3.88 14.58 4.64
CA GLU A 173 5.33 14.72 4.56
C GLU A 173 5.88 15.69 5.61
N ARG A 174 5.26 16.87 5.77
CA ARG A 174 5.71 17.85 6.79
C ARG A 174 5.52 17.31 8.20
N GLY A 175 4.39 16.66 8.49
CA GLY A 175 4.15 16.05 9.80
C GLY A 175 5.13 14.92 10.12
N LEU A 176 5.41 14.05 9.15
CA LEU A 176 6.42 13.00 9.28
C LEU A 176 7.82 13.57 9.57
N ILE A 177 8.23 14.60 8.83
CA ILE A 177 9.55 15.22 9.01
C ILE A 177 9.67 15.86 10.40
N ALA A 178 8.67 16.64 10.81
CA ALA A 178 8.69 17.29 12.13
C ALA A 178 8.78 16.27 13.27
N ALA A 179 7.99 15.18 13.20
CA ALA A 179 8.04 14.11 14.18
C ALA A 179 9.39 13.38 14.18
N ALA A 180 9.98 13.12 13.01
CA ALA A 180 11.30 12.51 12.92
C ALA A 180 12.41 13.41 13.49
N GLU A 181 12.36 14.72 13.23
CA GLU A 181 13.31 15.69 13.77
C GLU A 181 13.25 15.76 15.31
N GLU A 182 12.05 15.72 15.90
CA GLU A 182 11.91 15.67 17.36
C GLU A 182 12.41 14.34 17.94
N ILE A 183 12.07 13.19 17.33
CA ILE A 183 12.59 11.88 17.75
C ILE A 183 14.12 11.87 17.76
N LEU A 184 14.75 12.40 16.69
CA LEU A 184 16.21 12.48 16.59
C LEU A 184 16.80 13.45 17.61
N SER A 185 16.12 14.57 17.90
CA SER A 185 16.56 15.55 18.91
C SER A 185 16.51 14.97 20.32
N LEU A 186 15.43 14.26 20.67
CA LEU A 186 15.30 13.56 21.95
C LEU A 186 16.38 12.48 22.10
N ALA A 187 16.64 11.71 21.03
CA ALA A 187 17.70 10.72 21.03
C ALA A 187 19.06 11.36 21.26
N ALA A 188 19.42 12.39 20.50
CA ALA A 188 20.69 13.10 20.64
C ALA A 188 20.89 13.67 22.06
N ALA A 189 19.82 14.14 22.71
CA ALA A 189 19.86 14.60 24.10
C ALA A 189 20.10 13.44 25.09
N LEU A 190 19.44 12.30 24.89
CA LEU A 190 19.62 11.10 25.73
C LEU A 190 21.01 10.44 25.59
N GLU A 191 21.71 10.69 24.48
CA GLU A 191 23.11 10.25 24.30
C GLU A 191 24.10 11.12 25.12
N GLN A 192 23.69 12.31 25.60
CA GLN A 192 24.56 13.20 26.37
C GLN A 192 24.70 12.80 27.84
N PRO A 193 25.86 13.08 28.48
CA PRO A 193 26.07 12.79 29.91
C PRO A 193 25.09 13.50 30.85
N GLY A 194 24.63 14.71 30.49
CA GLY A 194 23.68 15.52 31.27
C GLY A 194 22.23 15.05 31.16
N GLY A 195 21.93 14.14 30.23
CA GLY A 195 20.57 13.69 29.92
C GLY A 195 19.73 14.76 29.20
N VAL A 196 18.43 14.51 29.17
CA VAL A 196 17.43 15.39 28.55
C VAL A 196 16.61 16.14 29.60
N ASP A 197 16.40 17.42 29.37
CA ASP A 197 15.44 18.25 30.11
C ASP A 197 14.20 18.48 29.22
N LEU A 198 13.05 17.92 29.62
CA LEU A 198 11.84 17.94 28.80
C LEU A 198 11.01 19.16 29.14
N LEU A 199 10.95 20.12 28.21
CA LEU A 199 10.06 21.27 28.34
C LEU A 199 8.67 20.88 27.80
N PRO A 200 7.59 21.24 28.52
CA PRO A 200 6.24 20.91 28.11
C PRO A 200 5.92 21.53 26.75
N ALA A 201 5.06 20.86 25.99
CA ALA A 201 4.56 21.38 24.74
C ALA A 201 3.67 22.60 24.97
N ASP A 202 3.78 23.59 24.08
CA ASP A 202 2.82 24.68 24.04
C ASP A 202 1.44 24.14 23.59
N PRO A 203 0.33 24.70 24.09
CA PRO A 203 -1.01 24.32 23.64
C PRO A 203 -1.13 24.45 22.12
N ALA A 204 -1.59 23.38 21.47
CA ALA A 204 -1.76 23.37 20.03
C ALA A 204 -2.88 24.34 19.61
N ALA A 205 -2.56 25.32 18.76
CA ALA A 205 -3.56 26.23 18.22
C ALA A 205 -4.50 25.55 17.20
N ALA A 206 -4.06 24.45 16.56
CA ALA A 206 -4.84 23.64 15.64
C ALA A 206 -4.28 22.21 15.55
N GLU A 207 -5.13 21.25 15.14
CA GLU A 207 -4.68 19.90 14.77
C GLU A 207 -4.42 19.85 13.26
N GLY A 208 -3.36 19.13 12.87
CA GLY A 208 -2.99 18.92 11.47
C GLY A 208 -3.37 17.53 10.97
N VAL A 209 -2.74 17.09 9.89
CA VAL A 209 -3.01 15.76 9.33
C VAL A 209 -2.58 14.66 10.29
N ILE A 210 -3.36 13.57 10.38
CA ILE A 210 -2.95 12.35 11.08
C ILE A 210 -1.95 11.60 10.20
N HIS A 211 -0.75 11.33 10.74
CA HIS A 211 0.36 10.76 9.97
C HIS A 211 1.04 9.56 10.66
N PRO A 212 1.80 8.74 9.92
CA PRO A 212 2.35 7.46 10.38
C PRO A 212 3.29 7.51 11.61
N LEU A 213 4.00 8.61 11.85
CA LEU A 213 4.97 8.72 12.97
C LEU A 213 4.35 9.23 14.27
N MET A 214 3.05 9.56 14.33
CA MET A 214 2.44 10.08 15.57
C MET A 214 2.56 9.11 16.75
N ALA A 215 2.31 7.81 16.51
CA ALA A 215 2.43 6.79 17.55
C ALA A 215 3.89 6.62 18.02
N ASP A 216 4.84 6.68 17.09
CA ASP A 216 6.26 6.56 17.38
C ASP A 216 6.80 7.77 18.14
N LEU A 217 6.36 8.98 17.80
CA LEU A 217 6.70 10.21 18.51
C LEU A 217 6.18 10.18 19.95
N ARG A 218 4.92 9.78 20.14
CA ARG A 218 4.31 9.62 21.47
C ARG A 218 5.09 8.66 22.34
N GLU A 219 5.46 7.52 21.77
CA GLU A 219 6.26 6.52 22.46
C GLU A 219 7.65 7.03 22.79
N MET A 220 8.30 7.74 21.87
CA MET A 220 9.62 8.35 22.12
C MET A 220 9.56 9.39 23.25
N GLN A 221 8.54 10.26 23.26
CA GLN A 221 8.33 11.24 24.33
C GLN A 221 8.15 10.55 25.70
N ALA A 222 7.37 9.47 25.75
CA ALA A 222 7.16 8.70 26.98
C ALA A 222 8.45 8.00 27.45
N LEU A 223 9.22 7.41 26.54
CA LEU A 223 10.50 6.76 26.84
C LEU A 223 11.56 7.76 27.30
N ALA A 224 11.59 8.96 26.71
CA ALA A 224 12.51 10.02 27.11
C ALA A 224 12.20 10.58 28.51
N ALA A 225 10.95 10.46 28.97
CA ALA A 225 10.52 10.88 30.30
C ALA A 225 10.76 9.81 31.39
N ALA A 226 11.18 8.60 31.01
CA ALA A 226 11.34 7.46 31.90
C ALA A 226 12.82 7.04 32.06
N PRO A 227 13.18 6.27 33.11
CA PRO A 227 14.51 5.68 33.23
C PRO A 227 14.85 4.76 32.05
N LEU A 228 16.08 4.86 31.53
CA LEU A 228 16.55 4.07 30.39
C LEU A 228 16.88 2.62 30.80
N THR A 229 15.88 1.76 30.83
CA THR A 229 16.07 0.30 30.93
C THR A 229 16.66 -0.26 29.62
N PRO A 230 17.25 -1.47 29.62
CA PRO A 230 17.72 -2.11 28.38
C PRO A 230 16.61 -2.28 27.33
N GLU A 231 15.38 -2.56 27.75
CA GLU A 231 14.21 -2.64 26.88
C GLU A 231 13.88 -1.26 26.27
N ALA A 232 13.87 -0.20 27.09
CA ALA A 232 13.68 1.17 26.61
C ALA A 232 14.75 1.58 25.60
N VAL A 233 16.03 1.22 25.83
CA VAL A 233 17.13 1.48 24.89
C VAL A 233 16.88 0.80 23.55
N GLY A 234 16.51 -0.49 23.55
CA GLY A 234 16.20 -1.22 22.32
C GLY A 234 15.00 -0.61 21.59
N ARG A 235 14.00 -0.12 22.33
CA ARG A 235 12.83 0.53 21.72
C ARG A 235 13.17 1.90 21.13
N ILE A 236 13.93 2.73 21.85
CA ILE A 236 14.43 4.01 21.35
C ILE A 236 15.26 3.77 20.07
N ASP A 237 16.17 2.81 20.06
CA ASP A 237 16.96 2.46 18.87
C ASP A 237 16.07 2.18 17.64
N ALA A 238 15.00 1.40 17.82
CA ALA A 238 14.05 1.11 16.75
C ALA A 238 13.30 2.37 16.24
N LEU A 239 12.87 3.26 17.15
CA LEU A 239 12.18 4.51 16.80
C LEU A 239 13.14 5.48 16.08
N VAL A 240 14.36 5.62 16.60
CA VAL A 240 15.42 6.46 16.03
C VAL A 240 15.85 5.96 14.67
N ALA A 241 15.97 4.65 14.47
CA ALA A 241 16.28 4.07 13.16
C ALA A 241 15.21 4.42 12.11
N ARG A 242 13.93 4.43 12.50
CA ARG A 242 12.82 4.84 11.61
C ARG A 242 12.91 6.33 11.26
N ALA A 243 13.11 7.19 12.25
CA ALA A 243 13.27 8.64 12.04
C ALA A 243 14.51 8.99 11.21
N ARG A 244 15.64 8.33 11.47
CA ARG A 244 16.91 8.52 10.77
C ARG A 244 16.80 8.23 9.27
N ARG A 245 16.14 7.13 8.89
CA ARG A 245 15.90 6.81 7.46
C ARG A 245 15.18 7.92 6.71
N LEU A 246 14.18 8.54 7.34
CA LEU A 246 13.46 9.67 6.75
C LEU A 246 14.36 10.91 6.62
N HIS A 247 15.18 11.17 7.63
CA HIS A 247 16.13 12.28 7.61
C HIS A 247 17.17 12.11 6.50
N GLU A 248 17.78 10.92 6.39
CA GLU A 248 18.78 10.57 5.38
C GLU A 248 18.24 10.71 3.95
N GLU A 249 16.99 10.26 3.70
CA GLU A 249 16.32 10.42 2.40
C GLU A 249 16.23 11.88 1.95
N ARG A 250 16.09 12.80 2.91
CA ARG A 250 15.97 14.24 2.63
C ARG A 250 17.33 14.92 2.46
N THR A 251 18.31 14.55 3.27
CA THR A 251 19.58 15.29 3.36
C THR A 251 20.63 14.81 2.38
N ASP A 252 20.62 13.54 1.97
CA ASP A 252 21.62 13.01 1.04
C ASP A 252 21.32 13.38 -0.42
N ARG A 253 21.54 14.66 -0.75
CA ARG A 253 21.37 15.19 -2.12
C ARG A 253 22.36 14.60 -3.11
N THR A 254 23.40 13.91 -2.64
CA THR A 254 24.41 13.24 -3.48
C THR A 254 24.10 11.77 -3.72
N SER A 255 23.11 11.21 -3.01
CA SER A 255 22.70 9.83 -3.19
C SER A 255 22.25 9.59 -4.63
N PRO A 256 22.93 8.73 -5.39
CA PRO A 256 22.47 8.34 -6.73
C PRO A 256 21.19 7.50 -6.65
N PHE A 257 20.75 7.15 -5.44
CA PHE A 257 19.54 6.40 -5.13
C PHE A 257 18.37 7.29 -4.66
N THR A 258 18.51 8.61 -4.63
CA THR A 258 17.40 9.52 -4.32
C THR A 258 16.22 9.22 -5.26
N PRO A 259 15.12 8.64 -4.77
CA PRO A 259 14.09 8.13 -5.63
C PRO A 259 13.27 9.29 -6.22
N ARG A 260 13.17 9.34 -7.56
CA ARG A 260 12.23 10.27 -8.23
C ARG A 260 10.81 9.75 -8.05
N ILE A 261 10.16 10.17 -6.97
CA ILE A 261 8.83 9.69 -6.61
C ILE A 261 7.78 10.65 -7.18
N ALA A 262 6.88 10.11 -8.00
CA ALA A 262 5.70 10.86 -8.45
C ALA A 262 4.87 11.33 -7.24
N ARG A 263 4.33 12.56 -7.29
CA ARG A 263 3.57 13.15 -6.16
C ARG A 263 2.51 12.22 -5.57
N ARG A 264 1.75 11.51 -6.41
CA ARG A 264 0.74 10.52 -6.02
C ARG A 264 1.26 9.31 -5.21
N ASN A 265 2.56 9.05 -5.25
CA ASN A 265 3.22 7.95 -4.57
C ASN A 265 4.07 8.43 -3.38
N ARG A 266 4.20 9.74 -3.14
CA ARG A 266 5.11 10.29 -2.12
C ARG A 266 4.76 9.77 -0.73
N ASP A 267 3.49 9.85 -0.36
CA ASP A 267 2.99 9.41 0.94
C ASP A 267 3.31 7.94 1.24
N SER A 268 2.97 7.01 0.33
CA SER A 268 3.25 5.59 0.53
C SER A 268 4.74 5.25 0.47
N MET A 269 5.54 5.99 -0.29
CA MET A 269 6.99 5.80 -0.35
C MET A 269 7.69 6.24 0.94
N LEU A 270 7.32 7.39 1.52
CA LEU A 270 7.87 7.83 2.81
C LEU A 270 7.59 6.80 3.92
N ILE A 271 6.41 6.16 3.87
CA ILE A 271 6.05 5.09 4.81
C ILE A 271 6.93 3.84 4.61
N ARG A 272 7.25 3.50 3.36
CA ARG A 272 8.19 2.41 3.08
C ARG A 272 9.61 2.74 3.55
N VAL A 273 10.04 4.00 3.41
CA VAL A 273 11.35 4.47 3.92
C VAL A 273 11.43 4.29 5.44
N ILE A 274 10.47 4.80 6.20
CA ILE A 274 10.48 4.60 7.66
C ILE A 274 10.37 3.11 8.02
N GLY A 275 9.63 2.31 7.25
CA GLY A 275 9.49 0.87 7.44
C GLY A 275 10.67 0.02 6.98
N ASN A 276 11.71 0.60 6.37
CA ASN A 276 12.80 -0.12 5.70
C ASN A 276 12.28 -1.18 4.69
N GLN A 277 11.21 -0.83 3.98
CA GLN A 277 10.55 -1.71 3.01
C GLN A 277 11.06 -1.46 1.59
N PRO A 278 10.96 -2.45 0.68
CA PRO A 278 11.28 -2.24 -0.72
C PRO A 278 10.48 -1.09 -1.35
N LEU A 279 11.19 -0.21 -2.07
CA LEU A 279 10.60 0.94 -2.78
C LEU A 279 9.96 0.56 -4.13
N TRP A 280 9.94 -0.73 -4.48
CA TRP A 280 9.25 -1.28 -5.64
C TRP A 280 8.01 -2.10 -5.25
N ALA A 281 7.15 -2.39 -6.22
CA ALA A 281 5.96 -3.21 -5.98
C ALA A 281 6.34 -4.61 -5.50
N HIS A 282 5.78 -5.04 -4.39
CA HIS A 282 5.96 -6.37 -3.82
C HIS A 282 4.67 -6.78 -3.10
N ASN A 283 4.45 -8.09 -2.96
CA ASN A 283 3.40 -8.57 -2.07
C ASN A 283 3.91 -8.47 -0.63
N PRO A 284 3.09 -8.01 0.33
CA PRO A 284 3.47 -8.07 1.73
C PRO A 284 3.74 -9.51 2.18
N GLU A 285 4.63 -9.66 3.15
CA GLU A 285 4.86 -10.95 3.79
C GLU A 285 3.57 -11.51 4.40
N GLY A 286 3.38 -12.83 4.25
CA GLY A 286 2.19 -13.55 4.73
C GLY A 286 0.89 -13.25 3.98
N TYR A 287 0.89 -12.35 2.99
CA TYR A 287 -0.33 -12.01 2.26
C TYR A 287 -0.76 -13.15 1.32
N SER A 288 -1.99 -13.64 1.52
CA SER A 288 -2.65 -14.59 0.65
C SER A 288 -3.88 -13.98 0.01
N ARG A 289 -4.06 -14.21 -1.30
CA ARG A 289 -5.30 -13.83 -2.00
C ARG A 289 -6.46 -14.74 -1.61
N GLU A 290 -6.20 -15.92 -1.07
CA GLU A 290 -7.23 -16.91 -0.78
C GLU A 290 -8.17 -16.47 0.34
N THR A 291 -7.68 -15.74 1.35
CA THR A 291 -8.47 -15.25 2.50
C THR A 291 -9.57 -14.25 2.09
N ARG A 292 -9.56 -13.77 0.84
CA ARG A 292 -10.54 -12.81 0.30
C ARG A 292 -11.65 -13.44 -0.53
N LYS A 293 -11.61 -14.76 -0.70
CA LYS A 293 -12.51 -15.49 -1.59
C LYS A 293 -13.71 -16.13 -0.88
N PRO A 294 -13.63 -16.58 0.40
CA PRO A 294 -14.80 -17.06 1.12
C PRO A 294 -15.93 -16.02 1.15
N HIS A 295 -17.12 -16.41 0.73
CA HIS A 295 -18.28 -15.51 0.67
C HIS A 295 -19.60 -16.29 0.64
N VAL A 296 -20.70 -15.61 0.94
CA VAL A 296 -22.07 -16.15 0.78
C VAL A 296 -22.70 -15.69 -0.52
N MET A 297 -23.28 -16.62 -1.27
CA MET A 297 -24.18 -16.24 -2.37
C MET A 297 -25.56 -15.95 -1.82
N LEU A 298 -26.04 -14.74 -2.08
CA LEU A 298 -27.37 -14.32 -1.64
C LEU A 298 -28.43 -15.25 -2.24
N ARG A 299 -29.32 -15.74 -1.37
CA ARG A 299 -30.55 -16.41 -1.78
C ARG A 299 -31.64 -15.35 -1.85
N PRO A 300 -32.23 -15.05 -3.01
CA PRO A 300 -33.23 -14.00 -3.12
C PRO A 300 -34.37 -14.16 -2.09
N ARG A 301 -34.87 -13.06 -1.54
CA ARG A 301 -36.03 -13.03 -0.64
C ARG A 301 -37.13 -12.14 -1.23
N ARG A 302 -38.29 -12.71 -1.52
CA ARG A 302 -39.43 -11.96 -2.08
C ARG A 302 -40.02 -10.97 -1.09
N ASP A 303 -40.28 -11.40 0.14
CA ASP A 303 -40.96 -10.56 1.13
C ASP A 303 -40.08 -9.37 1.54
N ALA A 304 -40.67 -8.18 1.49
CA ALA A 304 -40.06 -6.97 2.01
C ALA A 304 -39.71 -7.12 3.49
N VAL A 305 -38.64 -6.42 3.90
CA VAL A 305 -38.20 -6.33 5.29
C VAL A 305 -38.39 -4.88 5.72
N PRO A 306 -39.40 -4.59 6.57
CA PRO A 306 -39.56 -3.24 7.11
C PRO A 306 -38.31 -2.80 7.86
N SER A 307 -37.95 -1.53 7.71
CA SER A 307 -36.87 -0.87 8.45
C SER A 307 -37.42 0.33 9.20
N GLU A 308 -37.52 0.21 10.52
CA GLU A 308 -37.84 1.31 11.44
C GLU A 308 -36.74 1.38 12.50
N PRO A 309 -35.90 2.43 12.54
CA PRO A 309 -35.91 3.59 11.64
C PRO A 309 -35.56 3.22 10.17
N PRO A 310 -35.88 4.09 9.19
CA PRO A 310 -35.50 3.88 7.79
C PRO A 310 -34.01 3.60 7.63
N VAL A 311 -33.62 2.88 6.58
CA VAL A 311 -32.21 2.68 6.23
C VAL A 311 -31.57 4.03 5.86
N GLY A 312 -30.34 4.27 6.31
CA GLY A 312 -29.55 5.43 5.86
C GLY A 312 -28.67 5.07 4.66
N VAL A 313 -28.84 5.72 3.51
CA VAL A 313 -27.97 5.55 2.34
C VAL A 313 -27.03 6.74 2.25
N PHE A 314 -25.73 6.54 2.45
CA PHE A 314 -24.71 7.57 2.36
C PHE A 314 -23.88 7.37 1.09
N LEU A 315 -24.06 8.28 0.15
CA LEU A 315 -23.47 8.22 -1.17
C LEU A 315 -22.52 9.40 -1.38
N HIS A 316 -21.29 9.14 -1.81
CA HIS A 316 -20.37 10.19 -2.26
C HIS A 316 -20.26 10.22 -3.79
N LEU A 317 -20.67 11.32 -4.42
CA LEU A 317 -20.58 11.52 -5.87
C LEU A 317 -19.66 12.69 -6.21
N PHE A 318 -18.36 12.40 -6.30
CA PHE A 318 -17.40 13.34 -6.90
C PHE A 318 -17.62 13.47 -8.43
N HIS A 319 -18.05 12.39 -9.09
CA HIS A 319 -18.47 12.37 -10.49
C HIS A 319 -19.99 12.34 -10.56
N ASP A 320 -20.57 13.51 -10.80
CA ASP A 320 -22.02 13.76 -10.83
C ASP A 320 -22.75 13.07 -11.98
N ASP A 321 -22.06 12.71 -13.06
CA ASP A 321 -22.66 11.97 -14.18
C ASP A 321 -23.06 10.53 -13.82
N LEU A 322 -22.59 10.01 -12.68
CA LEU A 322 -23.04 8.72 -12.14
C LEU A 322 -24.36 8.81 -11.39
N ALA A 323 -24.92 10.01 -11.16
CA ALA A 323 -26.13 10.19 -10.36
C ALA A 323 -27.32 9.38 -10.89
N GLY A 324 -27.54 9.38 -12.22
CA GLY A 324 -28.60 8.57 -12.85
C GLY A 324 -28.43 7.07 -12.61
N THR A 325 -27.21 6.55 -12.75
CA THR A 325 -26.91 5.14 -12.46
C THR A 325 -27.21 4.78 -11.00
N PHE A 326 -26.87 5.65 -10.05
CA PHE A 326 -27.20 5.40 -8.65
C PHE A 326 -28.69 5.53 -8.35
N ALA A 327 -29.41 6.44 -9.00
CA ALA A 327 -30.86 6.56 -8.88
C ALA A 327 -31.56 5.26 -9.33
N GLU A 328 -31.18 4.72 -10.49
CA GLU A 328 -31.69 3.43 -10.98
C GLU A 328 -31.40 2.28 -10.02
N ARG A 329 -30.18 2.24 -9.46
CA ARG A 329 -29.74 1.18 -8.54
C ARG A 329 -30.41 1.27 -7.18
N LEU A 330 -30.68 2.48 -6.68
CA LEU A 330 -31.36 2.68 -5.41
C LEU A 330 -32.87 2.43 -5.52
N ALA A 331 -33.47 2.62 -6.70
CA ALA A 331 -34.89 2.35 -6.96
C ALA A 331 -35.28 0.86 -6.77
N VAL A 332 -34.31 -0.07 -6.68
CA VAL A 332 -34.59 -1.48 -6.37
C VAL A 332 -34.96 -1.71 -4.91
N MET A 333 -34.69 -0.75 -4.03
CA MET A 333 -34.96 -0.87 -2.60
C MET A 333 -36.47 -0.72 -2.33
N ASP A 334 -37.09 -1.78 -1.83
CA ASP A 334 -38.52 -1.82 -1.46
C ASP A 334 -38.71 -1.61 0.07
N THR A 335 -37.87 -0.76 0.65
CA THR A 335 -37.87 -0.42 2.09
C THR A 335 -37.80 1.10 2.25
N ALA A 336 -38.29 1.61 3.39
CA ALA A 336 -38.06 2.99 3.76
C ALA A 336 -36.56 3.28 3.85
N ALA A 337 -36.10 4.32 3.14
CA ALA A 337 -34.72 4.77 3.14
C ALA A 337 -34.63 6.30 3.13
N ARG A 338 -33.57 6.84 3.74
CA ARG A 338 -33.17 8.24 3.66
C ARG A 338 -31.83 8.32 2.92
N ILE A 339 -31.76 9.13 1.88
CA ILE A 339 -30.58 9.23 1.02
C ILE A 339 -29.83 10.52 1.34
N TYR A 340 -28.54 10.39 1.64
CA TYR A 340 -27.61 11.47 1.92
C TYR A 340 -26.52 11.45 0.85
N VAL A 341 -26.34 12.56 0.14
CA VAL A 341 -25.36 12.63 -0.96
C VAL A 341 -24.36 13.75 -0.72
N SER A 342 -23.08 13.43 -0.79
CA SER A 342 -22.00 14.43 -0.77
C SER A 342 -21.41 14.65 -2.16
N THR A 343 -21.04 15.90 -2.43
CA THR A 343 -20.24 16.32 -3.60
C THR A 343 -19.37 17.53 -3.23
N ASP A 344 -18.58 18.08 -4.16
CA ASP A 344 -17.59 19.13 -3.89
C ASP A 344 -17.90 20.52 -4.48
N THR A 345 -18.96 20.64 -5.28
CA THR A 345 -19.39 21.93 -5.86
C THR A 345 -20.91 22.03 -5.96
N GLU A 346 -21.45 23.24 -5.89
CA GLU A 346 -22.90 23.45 -6.01
C GLU A 346 -23.44 23.03 -7.39
N ALA A 347 -22.70 23.29 -8.46
CA ALA A 347 -23.09 22.88 -9.82
C ALA A 347 -23.24 21.35 -9.96
N LYS A 348 -22.42 20.56 -9.26
CA LYS A 348 -22.59 19.11 -9.19
C LYS A 348 -23.79 18.73 -8.31
N ALA A 349 -23.98 19.44 -7.21
CA ALA A 349 -25.10 19.21 -6.30
C ALA A 349 -26.44 19.39 -7.03
N ASP A 350 -26.60 20.41 -7.85
CA ASP A 350 -27.80 20.65 -8.66
C ASP A 350 -28.11 19.49 -9.62
N ARG A 351 -27.07 18.98 -10.31
CA ARG A 351 -27.22 17.83 -11.23
C ARG A 351 -27.56 16.54 -10.48
N ILE A 352 -27.01 16.36 -9.28
CA ILE A 352 -27.35 15.24 -8.40
C ILE A 352 -28.80 15.35 -7.93
N ARG A 353 -29.25 16.52 -7.46
CA ARG A 353 -30.65 16.75 -7.03
C ARG A 353 -31.64 16.48 -8.16
N ALA A 354 -31.29 16.79 -9.40
CA ALA A 354 -32.15 16.47 -10.55
C ALA A 354 -32.36 14.96 -10.74
N SER A 355 -31.39 14.11 -10.37
CA SER A 355 -31.51 12.64 -10.47
C SER A 355 -32.03 11.99 -9.18
N LEU A 356 -31.82 12.65 -8.04
CA LEU A 356 -32.16 12.17 -6.69
C LEU A 356 -32.85 13.31 -5.91
N PRO A 357 -34.12 13.64 -6.25
CA PRO A 357 -34.80 14.82 -5.71
C PRO A 357 -35.07 14.77 -4.20
N ASP A 358 -35.24 13.56 -3.65
CA ASP A 358 -35.52 13.35 -2.23
C ASP A 358 -34.26 13.22 -1.36
N ALA A 359 -33.07 13.36 -1.97
CA ALA A 359 -31.81 13.22 -1.25
C ALA A 359 -31.40 14.50 -0.51
N GLU A 360 -30.88 14.35 0.70
CA GLU A 360 -30.18 15.43 1.40
C GLU A 360 -28.77 15.59 0.80
N VAL A 361 -28.57 16.64 0.00
CA VAL A 361 -27.29 16.88 -0.69
C VAL A 361 -26.45 17.92 0.05
N ARG A 362 -25.21 17.56 0.40
CA ARG A 362 -24.21 18.47 1.02
C ARG A 362 -23.01 18.70 0.12
N VAL A 363 -22.63 19.96 -0.05
CA VAL A 363 -21.36 20.35 -0.69
C VAL A 363 -20.27 20.40 0.37
N LEU A 364 -19.21 19.63 0.17
CA LEU A 364 -18.16 19.37 1.13
C LEU A 364 -16.78 19.50 0.48
N PRO A 365 -15.73 19.89 1.23
CA PRO A 365 -14.38 19.99 0.66
C PRO A 365 -13.91 18.64 0.10
N ASN A 366 -13.21 18.67 -1.04
CA ASN A 366 -12.59 17.48 -1.63
C ASN A 366 -11.36 17.04 -0.81
N ARG A 367 -11.61 16.42 0.34
CA ARG A 367 -10.64 15.89 1.31
C ARG A 367 -11.07 14.52 1.78
N GLY A 368 -10.12 13.61 1.93
CA GLY A 368 -10.39 12.28 2.50
C GLY A 368 -11.20 11.37 1.60
N ARG A 369 -11.20 11.62 0.28
CA ARG A 369 -11.86 10.83 -0.75
C ARG A 369 -13.35 10.64 -0.46
N ASP A 370 -13.84 9.43 -0.58
CA ASP A 370 -15.19 9.06 -0.20
C ASP A 370 -15.34 8.89 1.33
N ILE A 371 -14.26 8.60 2.06
CA ILE A 371 -14.31 8.25 3.47
C ILE A 371 -14.75 9.44 4.33
N TRP A 372 -14.06 10.58 4.21
CA TRP A 372 -14.38 11.72 5.06
C TRP A 372 -15.79 12.26 4.82
N PRO A 373 -16.22 12.57 3.58
CA PRO A 373 -17.53 13.14 3.35
C PRO A 373 -18.67 12.17 3.68
N LYS A 374 -18.49 10.85 3.53
CA LYS A 374 -19.50 9.86 3.96
C LYS A 374 -19.58 9.78 5.48
N LEU A 375 -18.47 9.51 6.17
CA LEU A 375 -18.48 9.21 7.61
C LEU A 375 -18.67 10.44 8.48
N TYR A 376 -17.93 11.51 8.20
CA TYR A 376 -17.85 12.68 9.07
C TYR A 376 -18.60 13.88 8.50
N GLY A 377 -18.69 14.00 7.17
CA GLY A 377 -19.52 15.02 6.50
C GLY A 377 -21.02 14.89 6.79
N PHE A 378 -21.46 13.69 7.21
CA PHE A 378 -22.81 13.38 7.68
C PHE A 378 -22.81 12.72 9.07
N GLY A 379 -21.86 13.10 9.94
CA GLY A 379 -21.76 12.52 11.28
C GLY A 379 -23.05 12.66 12.11
N ASP A 380 -23.78 13.77 11.92
CA ASP A 380 -25.07 14.05 12.57
C ASP A 380 -26.25 13.22 12.07
N ALA A 381 -26.11 12.59 10.89
CA ALA A 381 -27.17 11.80 10.28
C ALA A 381 -27.05 10.30 10.59
N HIS A 382 -25.85 9.78 10.90
CA HIS A 382 -25.66 8.34 11.18
C HIS A 382 -26.52 7.86 12.36
N ASP A 383 -26.63 8.66 13.41
CA ASP A 383 -27.38 8.31 14.63
C ASP A 383 -28.89 8.19 14.41
N ARG A 384 -29.40 8.60 13.23
CA ARG A 384 -30.81 8.45 12.84
C ARG A 384 -31.12 7.07 12.28
N HIS A 385 -30.13 6.20 12.12
CA HIS A 385 -30.23 4.92 11.43
C HIS A 385 -29.57 3.80 12.23
N GLU A 386 -30.19 2.63 12.23
CA GLU A 386 -29.55 1.42 12.78
C GLU A 386 -28.65 0.75 11.72
N VAL A 387 -29.16 0.65 10.50
CA VAL A 387 -28.51 0.03 9.35
C VAL A 387 -28.31 1.09 8.27
N VAL A 388 -27.09 1.12 7.72
CA VAL A 388 -26.68 2.06 6.68
C VAL A 388 -26.09 1.35 5.48
N LEU A 389 -26.20 1.98 4.31
CA LEU A 389 -25.54 1.57 3.08
C LEU A 389 -24.57 2.69 2.67
N HIS A 390 -23.28 2.38 2.60
CA HIS A 390 -22.25 3.32 2.15
C HIS A 390 -21.86 3.02 0.71
N LEU A 391 -21.90 4.03 -0.15
CA LEU A 391 -21.64 3.94 -1.59
C LEU A 391 -20.77 5.11 -2.07
N HIS A 392 -20.08 4.95 -3.19
CA HIS A 392 -19.42 6.08 -3.84
C HIS A 392 -19.35 5.93 -5.37
N GLY A 393 -19.41 7.04 -6.09
CA GLY A 393 -19.22 7.12 -7.53
C GLY A 393 -17.78 7.47 -7.88
N LYS A 394 -16.86 6.49 -7.81
CA LYS A 394 -15.46 6.68 -8.23
C LYS A 394 -15.28 6.15 -9.63
N LYS A 395 -14.80 7.00 -10.54
CA LYS A 395 -14.35 6.57 -11.86
C LYS A 395 -12.91 6.15 -11.81
N SER A 396 -12.64 4.98 -12.36
CA SER A 396 -11.31 4.53 -12.71
C SER A 396 -10.98 5.02 -14.11
N THR A 397 -10.13 6.04 -14.22
CA THR A 397 -9.72 6.68 -15.48
C THR A 397 -8.90 5.79 -16.44
N HIS A 398 -8.57 4.56 -16.04
CA HIS A 398 -7.79 3.63 -16.85
C HIS A 398 -8.39 2.22 -16.80
N ALA A 399 -8.82 1.70 -17.95
CA ALA A 399 -9.32 0.36 -18.25
C ALA A 399 -10.84 0.13 -18.11
N ALA A 400 -11.43 -0.34 -19.20
CA ALA A 400 -12.80 -0.91 -19.26
C ALA A 400 -13.07 -1.95 -18.15
N ARG A 401 -12.03 -2.67 -17.68
CA ARG A 401 -12.08 -3.67 -16.59
C ARG A 401 -12.43 -3.12 -15.21
N LEU A 402 -12.31 -1.81 -14.97
CA LEU A 402 -12.65 -1.22 -13.67
C LEU A 402 -14.07 -0.65 -13.62
N ASN A 403 -14.73 -0.45 -14.77
CA ASN A 403 -16.19 -0.27 -14.81
C ASN A 403 -16.91 -1.54 -14.35
N ASP A 404 -16.36 -2.71 -14.71
CA ASP A 404 -16.83 -4.01 -14.21
C ASP A 404 -16.73 -4.12 -12.68
N TRP A 405 -15.79 -3.41 -12.05
CA TRP A 405 -15.63 -3.45 -10.59
C TRP A 405 -16.75 -2.69 -9.87
N LEU A 406 -17.08 -1.48 -10.32
CA LEU A 406 -18.22 -0.74 -9.77
C LEU A 406 -19.52 -1.51 -9.98
N ALA A 407 -19.75 -2.03 -11.19
CA ALA A 407 -20.92 -2.86 -11.49
C ALA A 407 -20.98 -4.10 -10.58
N HIS A 408 -19.87 -4.81 -10.40
CA HIS A 408 -19.76 -5.96 -9.49
C HIS A 408 -20.14 -5.60 -8.05
N ILE A 409 -19.63 -4.49 -7.52
CA ILE A 409 -19.97 -4.05 -6.16
C ILE A 409 -21.46 -3.75 -6.05
N LEU A 410 -22.02 -2.99 -7.00
CA LEU A 410 -23.45 -2.67 -7.01
C LEU A 410 -24.31 -3.92 -7.18
N ASP A 411 -23.88 -4.92 -7.95
CA ASP A 411 -24.61 -6.18 -8.07
C ASP A 411 -24.55 -7.02 -6.78
N CYS A 412 -23.50 -6.90 -5.97
CA CYS A 412 -23.41 -7.56 -4.66
C CYS A 412 -24.28 -6.88 -3.60
N LEU A 413 -24.39 -5.54 -3.63
CA LEU A 413 -25.05 -4.76 -2.57
C LEU A 413 -26.48 -4.31 -2.92
N LEU A 414 -26.77 -4.13 -4.21
CA LEU A 414 -28.00 -3.59 -4.80
C LEU A 414 -28.39 -4.35 -6.09
N GLY A 415 -28.14 -5.67 -6.13
CA GLY A 415 -28.34 -6.47 -7.34
C GLY A 415 -29.80 -6.59 -7.77
N SER A 416 -30.70 -6.82 -6.83
CA SER A 416 -32.15 -6.87 -7.05
C SER A 416 -32.90 -6.52 -5.76
N ARG A 417 -34.19 -6.20 -5.88
CA ARG A 417 -35.09 -6.05 -4.73
C ARG A 417 -34.99 -7.22 -3.75
N GLU A 418 -34.96 -8.43 -4.30
CA GLU A 418 -34.95 -9.65 -3.50
C GLU A 418 -33.60 -9.90 -2.81
N ASP A 419 -32.49 -9.46 -3.40
CA ASP A 419 -31.17 -9.52 -2.79
C ASP A 419 -31.05 -8.48 -1.65
N VAL A 420 -31.58 -7.26 -1.84
CA VAL A 420 -31.64 -6.25 -0.78
C VAL A 420 -32.50 -6.73 0.40
N ASN A 421 -33.70 -7.28 0.13
CA ASN A 421 -34.55 -7.87 1.16
C ASN A 421 -33.85 -9.01 1.91
N ARG A 422 -33.01 -9.80 1.22
CA ARG A 422 -32.18 -10.82 1.88
C ARG A 422 -31.18 -10.17 2.85
N ILE A 423 -30.43 -9.16 2.41
CA ILE A 423 -29.45 -8.43 3.25
C ILE A 423 -30.12 -7.86 4.49
N LEU A 424 -31.22 -7.12 4.32
CA LEU A 424 -31.96 -6.53 5.44
C LEU A 424 -32.50 -7.59 6.39
N SER A 425 -32.96 -8.75 5.89
CA SER A 425 -33.38 -9.85 6.76
C SER A 425 -32.24 -10.38 7.64
N MET A 426 -31.01 -10.38 7.13
CA MET A 426 -29.84 -10.82 7.89
C MET A 426 -29.54 -9.84 9.02
N PHE A 427 -29.48 -8.53 8.76
CA PHE A 427 -29.33 -7.52 9.81
C PHE A 427 -30.43 -7.59 10.87
N ARG A 428 -31.69 -7.80 10.46
CA ARG A 428 -32.82 -7.88 11.39
C ARG A 428 -32.77 -9.10 12.33
N THR A 429 -32.16 -10.22 11.88
CA THR A 429 -32.24 -11.50 12.61
C THR A 429 -30.91 -11.99 13.17
N ILE A 430 -29.81 -11.34 12.79
CA ILE A 430 -28.45 -11.65 13.23
C ILE A 430 -27.89 -10.39 13.94
N PRO A 431 -28.08 -10.25 15.26
CA PRO A 431 -27.62 -9.06 15.99
C PRO A 431 -26.11 -8.81 15.85
N GLY A 432 -25.30 -9.89 15.85
CA GLY A 432 -23.85 -9.83 15.66
C GLY A 432 -23.39 -9.51 14.23
N LEU A 433 -24.29 -9.38 13.24
CA LEU A 433 -23.88 -8.97 11.90
C LEU A 433 -23.56 -7.47 11.88
N GLY A 434 -22.29 -7.15 11.64
CA GLY A 434 -21.80 -5.77 11.61
C GLY A 434 -21.72 -5.22 10.20
N LEU A 435 -21.03 -5.90 9.29
CA LEU A 435 -20.83 -5.44 7.92
C LEU A 435 -21.22 -6.52 6.90
N VAL A 436 -21.89 -6.13 5.82
CA VAL A 436 -22.05 -6.94 4.60
C VAL A 436 -21.31 -6.27 3.46
N THR A 437 -20.30 -6.96 2.93
CA THR A 437 -19.35 -6.39 1.96
C THR A 437 -19.41 -7.15 0.63
N PRO A 438 -19.08 -6.53 -0.50
CA PRO A 438 -18.92 -7.28 -1.74
C PRO A 438 -17.73 -8.24 -1.61
N VAL A 439 -17.84 -9.45 -2.16
CA VAL A 439 -16.68 -10.34 -2.32
C VAL A 439 -15.60 -9.65 -3.16
N ALA A 440 -14.33 -9.80 -2.77
CA ALA A 440 -13.24 -9.08 -3.41
C ALA A 440 -13.11 -9.42 -4.90
N PHE A 441 -13.16 -8.38 -5.73
CA PHE A 441 -13.02 -8.51 -7.18
C PHE A 441 -11.56 -8.77 -7.58
N ARG A 442 -11.34 -9.51 -8.67
CA ARG A 442 -10.01 -10.03 -9.05
C ARG A 442 -8.94 -8.93 -9.20
N SER A 443 -9.32 -7.76 -9.70
CA SER A 443 -8.39 -6.65 -9.95
C SER A 443 -7.89 -5.97 -8.68
N VAL A 444 -8.62 -6.06 -7.57
CA VAL A 444 -8.30 -5.36 -6.31
C VAL A 444 -7.80 -6.27 -5.20
N MET A 445 -7.72 -7.59 -5.45
CA MET A 445 -7.24 -8.54 -4.44
C MET A 445 -5.88 -8.11 -3.90
N ALA A 446 -4.92 -7.78 -4.78
CA ALA A 446 -3.57 -7.39 -4.38
C ALA A 446 -3.49 -6.14 -3.49
N ALA A 447 -4.56 -5.35 -3.36
CA ALA A 447 -4.63 -4.20 -2.46
C ALA A 447 -5.30 -4.52 -1.10
N ALA A 448 -5.83 -5.74 -0.94
CA ALA A 448 -6.61 -6.18 0.22
C ALA A 448 -5.71 -6.60 1.42
N HIS A 449 -4.83 -5.69 1.82
CA HIS A 449 -3.86 -5.84 2.91
C HIS A 449 -3.55 -4.47 3.53
N TRP A 450 -2.77 -4.40 4.61
CA TRP A 450 -2.46 -3.12 5.28
C TRP A 450 -1.79 -2.09 4.37
N GLY A 451 -0.88 -2.53 3.49
CA GLY A 451 -0.14 -1.62 2.62
C GLY A 451 0.64 -0.61 3.46
N ALA A 452 0.63 0.64 3.03
CA ALA A 452 1.27 1.74 3.76
C ALA A 452 0.38 2.34 4.87
N ASN A 453 -0.61 1.62 5.41
CA ASN A 453 -1.61 2.24 6.31
C ASN A 453 -1.53 1.78 7.78
N ARG A 454 -0.73 0.74 8.10
CA ARG A 454 -0.71 0.14 9.44
C ARG A 454 -0.27 1.11 10.53
N ASP A 455 0.70 1.98 10.25
CA ASP A 455 1.19 2.96 11.21
C ASP A 455 0.15 4.07 11.48
N ILE A 456 -0.59 4.50 10.46
CA ILE A 456 -1.73 5.42 10.64
C ILE A 456 -2.85 4.75 11.44
N ALA A 457 -3.09 3.46 11.17
CA ALA A 457 -4.07 2.66 11.90
C ALA A 457 -3.71 2.48 13.38
N ARG A 458 -2.41 2.42 13.74
CA ARG A 458 -1.98 2.42 15.16
C ARG A 458 -2.40 3.70 15.87
N GLU A 459 -2.26 4.85 15.22
CA GLU A 459 -2.71 6.13 15.77
C GLU A 459 -4.25 6.19 15.87
N LEU A 460 -4.98 5.68 14.88
CA LEU A 460 -6.45 5.55 14.96
C LEU A 460 -6.88 4.64 16.12
N ALA A 461 -6.24 3.50 16.30
CA ALA A 461 -6.52 2.56 17.38
C ALA A 461 -6.30 3.22 18.75
N PHE A 462 -5.21 3.98 18.92
CA PHE A 462 -4.94 4.77 20.11
C PHE A 462 -6.06 5.79 20.39
N ARG A 463 -6.47 6.56 19.38
CA ARG A 463 -7.54 7.57 19.52
C ARG A 463 -8.90 6.99 19.87
N MET A 464 -9.18 5.76 19.42
CA MET A 464 -10.40 5.02 19.74
C MET A 464 -10.31 4.27 21.08
N GLY A 465 -9.15 4.27 21.74
CA GLY A 465 -8.94 3.52 22.99
C GLY A 465 -8.90 1.99 22.80
N LEU A 466 -8.63 1.51 21.58
CA LEU A 466 -8.50 0.07 21.31
C LEU A 466 -7.24 -0.48 21.95
N ARG A 467 -7.37 -1.58 22.70
CA ARG A 467 -6.26 -2.21 23.43
C ARG A 467 -5.65 -3.40 22.69
N GLY A 468 -6.38 -3.97 21.73
CA GLY A 468 -5.93 -5.11 20.93
C GLY A 468 -4.80 -4.74 19.96
N ALA A 469 -3.95 -5.71 19.64
CA ALA A 469 -2.99 -5.57 18.55
C ALA A 469 -3.73 -5.59 17.20
N LEU A 470 -3.33 -4.70 16.28
CA LEU A 470 -3.87 -4.73 14.92
C LEU A 470 -3.60 -6.09 14.25
N PRO A 471 -4.58 -6.67 13.53
CA PRO A 471 -4.41 -7.97 12.88
C PRO A 471 -3.28 -7.97 11.85
N ALA A 472 -2.72 -9.15 11.59
CA ALA A 472 -1.78 -9.35 10.48
C ALA A 472 -2.49 -9.29 9.11
N ASN A 473 -1.74 -9.31 8.00
CA ASN A 473 -2.31 -9.13 6.66
C ASN A 473 -3.28 -10.24 6.22
N ASP A 474 -3.00 -11.47 6.66
CA ASP A 474 -3.81 -12.66 6.44
C ASP A 474 -5.18 -12.56 7.13
N ARG A 475 -5.20 -12.02 8.36
CA ARG A 475 -6.40 -11.88 9.21
C ARG A 475 -7.14 -10.55 9.10
N LEU A 476 -6.50 -9.51 8.56
CA LEU A 476 -7.17 -8.22 8.36
C LEU A 476 -8.39 -8.46 7.48
N GLN A 477 -9.57 -7.96 7.79
CA GLN A 477 -10.73 -7.98 6.89
C GLN A 477 -11.32 -6.59 6.81
N PHE A 478 -11.85 -6.20 5.64
CA PHE A 478 -12.43 -4.87 5.43
C PHE A 478 -13.17 -4.80 4.08
N PRO A 479 -14.13 -3.87 3.91
CA PRO A 479 -14.77 -3.61 2.62
C PRO A 479 -13.78 -2.96 1.65
N VAL A 480 -13.13 -3.75 0.80
CA VAL A 480 -12.21 -3.26 -0.23
C VAL A 480 -12.97 -2.38 -1.23
N GLY A 481 -12.63 -1.08 -1.27
CA GLY A 481 -13.37 -0.07 -2.03
C GLY A 481 -14.48 0.60 -1.23
N SER A 482 -14.47 0.50 0.11
CA SER A 482 -15.28 1.32 1.05
C SER A 482 -16.78 1.44 0.74
N MET A 483 -17.35 0.43 0.08
CA MET A 483 -18.78 0.30 -0.20
C MET A 483 -19.32 -0.98 0.43
N PHE A 484 -20.34 -0.84 1.28
CA PHE A 484 -20.84 -1.93 2.12
C PHE A 484 -22.17 -1.53 2.75
N TRP A 485 -22.91 -2.53 3.22
CA TRP A 485 -23.95 -2.33 4.24
C TRP A 485 -23.33 -2.48 5.63
N GLY A 486 -23.72 -1.66 6.58
CA GLY A 486 -23.17 -1.68 7.93
C GLY A 486 -24.21 -1.37 8.99
N ARG A 487 -24.02 -1.95 10.18
CA ARG A 487 -24.70 -1.54 11.40
C ARG A 487 -23.94 -0.38 12.04
N VAL A 488 -24.63 0.68 12.43
CA VAL A 488 -23.96 1.89 12.99
C VAL A 488 -23.16 1.56 14.26
N SER A 489 -23.66 0.66 15.11
CA SER A 489 -22.93 0.19 16.31
C SER A 489 -21.60 -0.48 15.98
N ALA A 490 -21.49 -1.17 14.84
CA ALA A 490 -20.28 -1.86 14.40
C ALA A 490 -19.18 -0.91 13.89
N MET A 491 -19.52 0.36 13.66
CA MET A 491 -18.61 1.40 13.17
C MET A 491 -18.42 2.54 14.19
N ARG A 492 -19.12 2.47 15.32
CA ARG A 492 -19.26 3.57 16.29
C ARG A 492 -17.93 4.16 16.74
N PRO A 493 -16.89 3.36 17.08
CA PRO A 493 -15.58 3.92 17.43
C PRO A 493 -14.97 4.84 16.38
N LEU A 494 -15.16 4.56 15.08
CA LEU A 494 -14.67 5.45 14.01
C LEU A 494 -15.50 6.73 13.92
N LEU A 495 -16.83 6.62 14.00
CA LEU A 495 -17.73 7.79 13.93
C LEU A 495 -17.48 8.76 15.10
N ASP A 496 -17.25 8.22 16.30
CA ASP A 496 -17.02 9.00 17.52
C ASP A 496 -15.69 9.78 17.52
N LEU A 497 -14.75 9.45 16.61
CA LEU A 497 -13.53 10.24 16.41
C LEU A 497 -13.83 11.66 15.91
N LYS A 498 -15.00 11.89 15.27
CA LYS A 498 -15.44 13.20 14.76
C LYS A 498 -14.35 13.92 13.96
N LEU A 499 -13.68 13.18 13.07
CA LEU A 499 -12.53 13.68 12.35
C LEU A 499 -12.92 14.84 11.42
N ARG A 500 -12.22 15.96 11.57
CA ARG A 500 -12.26 17.12 10.69
C ARG A 500 -11.50 16.89 9.36
N PRO A 501 -11.79 17.64 8.28
CA PRO A 501 -11.15 17.45 6.99
C PRO A 501 -9.65 17.76 7.01
N GLU A 502 -9.19 18.61 7.93
CA GLU A 502 -7.78 18.96 8.11
C GLU A 502 -6.93 17.77 8.61
N HIS A 503 -7.55 16.75 9.21
CA HIS A 503 -6.86 15.52 9.59
C HIS A 503 -6.45 14.66 8.38
N PHE A 504 -7.10 14.84 7.24
CA PHE A 504 -6.80 14.13 6.00
C PHE A 504 -5.81 14.94 5.19
N PRO A 505 -4.81 14.36 4.51
CA PRO A 505 -3.91 15.12 3.65
C PRO A 505 -4.63 15.72 2.42
N PRO A 506 -4.08 16.78 1.78
CA PRO A 506 -4.67 17.36 0.57
C PRO A 506 -4.72 16.34 -0.56
N GLU A 507 -5.80 16.33 -1.33
CA GLU A 507 -5.91 15.42 -2.47
C GLU A 507 -4.86 15.77 -3.53
N ALA A 508 -4.02 14.79 -3.84
CA ALA A 508 -2.96 14.83 -4.84
C ALA A 508 -2.97 13.58 -5.73
N GLY A 509 -4.08 12.83 -5.72
CA GLY A 509 -4.23 11.57 -6.44
C GLY A 509 -3.52 10.40 -5.79
N GLN A 510 -3.30 10.44 -4.46
CA GLN A 510 -2.60 9.41 -3.69
C GLN A 510 -3.10 7.99 -4.01
N VAL A 511 -2.22 7.00 -4.07
CA VAL A 511 -2.64 5.62 -4.38
C VAL A 511 -2.83 4.76 -3.13
N ASP A 512 -2.13 5.08 -2.04
CA ASP A 512 -2.15 4.36 -0.77
C ASP A 512 -1.50 5.22 0.33
N GLY A 513 -1.56 4.81 1.61
CA GLY A 513 -0.79 5.43 2.69
C GLY A 513 -1.34 6.76 3.18
N THR A 514 -2.67 6.88 3.26
CA THR A 514 -3.34 8.08 3.79
C THR A 514 -4.38 7.70 4.84
N LEU A 515 -4.83 8.68 5.62
CA LEU A 515 -5.87 8.49 6.64
C LEU A 515 -7.15 7.84 6.09
N ALA A 516 -7.58 8.21 4.88
CA ALA A 516 -8.75 7.60 4.25
C ALA A 516 -8.58 6.09 4.03
N HIS A 517 -7.42 5.67 3.49
CA HIS A 517 -7.10 4.26 3.27
C HIS A 517 -6.90 3.49 4.59
N ALA A 518 -6.40 4.15 5.65
CA ALA A 518 -6.32 3.56 6.97
C ALA A 518 -7.70 3.33 7.58
N ILE A 519 -8.61 4.31 7.50
CA ILE A 519 -9.99 4.18 7.98
C ILE A 519 -10.74 3.07 7.22
N GLU A 520 -10.59 2.98 5.89
CA GLU A 520 -11.16 1.90 5.08
C GLU A 520 -10.80 0.52 5.66
N ARG A 521 -9.53 0.31 6.03
CA ARG A 521 -9.05 -0.95 6.64
C ARG A 521 -9.53 -1.12 8.08
N MET A 522 -9.57 -0.02 8.83
CA MET A 522 -10.04 -0.03 10.21
C MET A 522 -11.55 -0.32 10.34
N LEU A 523 -12.35 -0.15 9.28
CA LEU A 523 -13.77 -0.51 9.31
C LEU A 523 -13.99 -1.96 9.76
N GLY A 524 -13.22 -2.90 9.22
CA GLY A 524 -13.35 -4.29 9.65
C GLY A 524 -12.69 -4.58 10.99
N VAL A 525 -11.58 -3.93 11.32
CA VAL A 525 -10.98 -4.03 12.67
C VAL A 525 -11.99 -3.60 13.73
N VAL A 526 -12.65 -2.45 13.54
CA VAL A 526 -13.63 -1.90 14.48
C VAL A 526 -14.91 -2.73 14.53
N CYS A 527 -15.33 -3.30 13.40
CA CYS A 527 -16.42 -4.27 13.39
C CYS A 527 -16.13 -5.45 14.34
N THR A 528 -14.95 -6.06 14.23
CA THR A 528 -14.55 -7.18 15.10
C THR A 528 -14.37 -6.74 16.56
N GLU A 529 -13.72 -5.60 16.82
CA GLU A 529 -13.49 -5.08 18.18
C GLU A 529 -14.79 -4.75 18.92
N THR A 530 -15.85 -4.38 18.19
CA THR A 530 -17.19 -4.15 18.75
C THR A 530 -18.00 -5.44 18.91
N GLY A 531 -17.41 -6.62 18.67
CA GLY A 531 -18.05 -7.93 18.80
C GLY A 531 -18.96 -8.30 17.63
N HIS A 532 -18.82 -7.63 16.47
CA HIS A 532 -19.61 -7.92 15.28
C HIS A 532 -18.80 -8.64 14.20
N SER A 533 -19.49 -9.39 13.35
CA SER A 533 -18.91 -10.14 12.23
C SER A 533 -19.04 -9.42 10.89
N ILE A 534 -18.12 -9.72 9.99
CA ILE A 534 -18.11 -9.25 8.61
C ILE A 534 -18.57 -10.39 7.70
N LEU A 535 -19.45 -10.08 6.74
CA LEU A 535 -20.00 -11.06 5.82
C LEU A 535 -19.75 -10.63 4.36
N PRO A 536 -18.76 -11.23 3.68
CA PRO A 536 -18.60 -11.06 2.24
C PRO A 536 -19.73 -11.76 1.49
N VAL A 537 -20.34 -11.08 0.51
CA VAL A 537 -21.44 -11.62 -0.30
C VAL A 537 -21.20 -11.46 -1.80
N THR A 538 -21.89 -12.31 -2.58
CA THR A 538 -22.10 -12.12 -4.03
C THR A 538 -23.59 -12.07 -4.33
N GLY A 539 -23.96 -11.30 -5.35
CA GLY A 539 -25.32 -11.29 -5.89
C GLY A 539 -25.72 -12.67 -6.43
N SER A 540 -27.02 -12.95 -6.43
CA SER A 540 -27.60 -14.26 -6.83
C SER A 540 -27.26 -14.71 -8.25
N ARG A 541 -26.86 -13.77 -9.13
CA ARG A 541 -26.56 -14.00 -10.55
C ARG A 541 -25.06 -14.12 -10.87
N HIS A 542 -24.19 -13.98 -9.86
CA HIS A 542 -22.74 -13.89 -10.07
C HIS A 542 -21.98 -15.08 -9.47
N GLY A 543 -21.05 -15.64 -10.27
CA GLY A 543 -20.33 -16.87 -9.96
C GLY A 543 -18.87 -16.68 -9.52
N LEU A 544 -18.48 -15.49 -9.03
CA LEU A 544 -17.08 -15.21 -8.68
C LEU A 544 -16.59 -16.19 -7.59
N HIS A 545 -15.36 -16.67 -7.71
CA HIS A 545 -14.73 -17.60 -6.76
C HIS A 545 -15.61 -18.79 -6.37
N ALA A 546 -16.29 -19.43 -7.33
CA ALA A 546 -17.29 -20.47 -7.08
C ALA A 546 -16.87 -21.58 -6.08
N ARG A 547 -15.58 -21.94 -6.03
CA ARG A 547 -15.03 -22.94 -5.09
C ARG A 547 -15.06 -22.52 -3.61
N TYR A 548 -15.13 -21.21 -3.34
CA TYR A 548 -15.11 -20.62 -1.99
C TYR A 548 -16.50 -20.17 -1.53
N ARG A 549 -17.51 -20.45 -2.34
CA ARG A 549 -18.89 -20.06 -2.08
C ARG A 549 -19.47 -20.92 -0.96
N LYS A 550 -20.00 -20.25 0.05
CA LYS A 550 -20.73 -20.85 1.15
C LYS A 550 -22.23 -20.65 0.96
N GLN A 551 -23.02 -21.59 1.45
CA GLN A 551 -24.48 -21.53 1.38
C GLN A 551 -25.09 -21.96 2.70
N TYR A 552 -26.11 -21.22 3.14
CA TYR A 552 -26.82 -21.50 4.37
C TYR A 552 -28.32 -21.60 4.10
N GLY A 553 -28.97 -22.57 4.74
CA GLY A 553 -30.41 -22.82 4.62
C GLY A 553 -31.28 -21.75 5.30
N SER A 554 -30.76 -21.10 6.33
CA SER A 554 -31.47 -20.13 7.16
C SER A 554 -30.51 -19.08 7.74
N ASN A 555 -31.06 -17.96 8.20
CA ASN A 555 -30.27 -16.94 8.89
C ASN A 555 -29.72 -17.46 10.24
N ARG A 556 -30.38 -18.44 10.87
CA ARG A 556 -29.87 -19.14 12.06
C ARG A 556 -28.58 -19.90 11.76
N ALA A 557 -28.56 -20.69 10.69
CA ALA A 557 -27.36 -21.43 10.29
C ALA A 557 -26.21 -20.49 9.91
N LEU A 558 -26.53 -19.37 9.22
CA LEU A 558 -25.54 -18.33 8.93
C LEU A 558 -25.01 -17.67 10.21
N ARG A 559 -25.87 -17.40 11.20
CA ARG A 559 -25.45 -16.86 12.49
C ARG A 559 -24.50 -17.81 13.21
N GLU A 560 -24.85 -19.09 13.30
CA GLU A 560 -24.00 -20.12 13.93
C GLU A 560 -22.61 -20.17 13.24
N ALA A 561 -22.57 -20.11 11.90
CA ALA A 561 -21.31 -20.04 11.16
C ALA A 561 -20.47 -18.79 11.48
N LEU A 562 -21.10 -17.61 11.55
CA LEU A 562 -20.43 -16.36 11.93
C LEU A 562 -19.89 -16.41 13.37
N GLU A 563 -20.66 -16.97 14.31
CA GLU A 563 -20.27 -17.14 15.71
C GLU A 563 -19.08 -18.10 15.88
N THR A 564 -18.93 -19.08 14.97
CA THR A 564 -17.77 -19.99 14.95
C THR A 564 -16.53 -19.43 14.23
N GLY A 565 -16.59 -18.19 13.73
CA GLY A 565 -15.49 -17.55 13.02
C GLY A 565 -15.21 -18.17 11.64
N GLU A 566 -16.21 -18.78 11.01
CA GLU A 566 -16.05 -19.48 9.72
C GLU A 566 -15.58 -18.54 8.58
N PHE A 567 -15.75 -17.23 8.76
CA PHE A 567 -15.30 -16.20 7.84
C PHE A 567 -14.02 -15.50 8.28
N ASP A 568 -13.50 -15.74 9.49
CA ASP A 568 -12.37 -15.00 10.09
C ASP A 568 -10.98 -15.50 9.64
N ALA A 569 -10.94 -16.46 8.71
CA ALA A 569 -9.75 -17.23 8.30
C ALA A 569 -8.74 -16.47 7.42
#